data_AF-A0A3E0ER17-F1
#
_entry.id   AF-A0A3E0ER17-F1
#
_cell.length_a   1.000
_cell.length_b   1.000
_cell.length_c   1.000
_cell.angle_alpha   90.00
_cell.angle_beta   90.00
_cell.angle_gamma   90.00
#
_symmetry.space_group_name_H-M   'P 1'
#
loop_
_entity.id
_entity.type
_entity.pdbx_description
1 polymer ?
#
loop_
_entity_poly.entity_id
_entity_poly.type
_entity_poly.pdbx_seq_one_letter_code
_entity_poly.pdbx_strand_id
1 'polypeptide(L)'
;MKKPYLYFIFQFLILSTSFAQQKLYDEKKITKETELNLAISNYRGIENKSIIYFLENDNQTLSAYESGKLKWKTNVIKVCGKPKVGEAKIRYIKLNGKVLNVTFGKHSWAEVDVKSGITKFIGSD
;
A
#
# COMPACT_ATOMS: atom_id res chain seq x y z
N MET A 1 -59.59 -2.30 -17.58
CA MET A 1 -58.92 -3.37 -16.79
C MET A 1 -57.42 -3.11 -16.78
N LYS A 2 -56.89 -2.60 -15.65
CA LYS A 2 -55.46 -2.25 -15.50
C LYS A 2 -54.68 -3.50 -15.13
N LYS A 3 -53.67 -3.88 -15.92
CA LYS A 3 -52.80 -5.06 -15.70
C LYS A 3 -51.80 -4.75 -14.56
N PRO A 4 -51.91 -5.34 -13.36
CA PRO A 4 -51.03 -5.00 -12.23
C PRO A 4 -49.68 -5.73 -12.26
N TYR A 5 -49.48 -6.68 -13.17
CA TYR A 5 -48.31 -7.56 -13.19
C TYR A 5 -47.03 -6.93 -13.74
N LEU A 6 -47.10 -5.75 -14.38
CA LEU A 6 -45.92 -5.12 -14.98
C LEU A 6 -45.04 -4.37 -13.95
N TYR A 7 -45.62 -3.96 -12.81
CA TYR A 7 -44.87 -3.25 -11.76
C TYR A 7 -44.05 -4.17 -10.85
N PHE A 8 -44.31 -5.48 -10.87
CA PHE A 8 -43.64 -6.43 -9.98
C PHE A 8 -42.23 -6.84 -10.47
N ILE A 9 -41.94 -6.70 -11.77
CA ILE A 9 -40.64 -7.06 -12.35
C ILE A 9 -39.58 -5.97 -12.09
N PHE A 10 -40.00 -4.72 -11.81
CA PHE A 10 -39.07 -3.60 -11.62
C PHE A 10 -38.48 -3.49 -10.20
N GLN A 11 -39.06 -4.18 -9.21
CA GLN A 11 -38.58 -4.12 -7.82
C GLN A 11 -37.48 -5.13 -7.48
N PHE A 12 -37.19 -6.09 -8.36
CA PHE A 12 -36.18 -7.12 -8.10
C PHE A 12 -34.75 -6.72 -8.50
N LEU A 13 -34.56 -5.58 -9.17
CA LEU A 13 -33.25 -5.14 -9.69
C LEU A 13 -32.43 -4.26 -8.75
N ILE A 14 -32.93 -3.95 -7.55
CA ILE A 14 -32.27 -2.98 -6.64
C ILE A 14 -31.48 -3.66 -5.50
N LEU A 15 -31.38 -5.01 -5.47
CA LEU A 15 -30.86 -5.75 -4.30
C LEU A 15 -29.58 -6.59 -4.52
N SER A 16 -28.86 -6.42 -5.63
CA SER A 16 -27.62 -7.19 -5.88
C SER A 16 -26.37 -6.36 -6.11
N THR A 17 -26.24 -5.17 -5.51
CA THR A 17 -24.91 -4.56 -5.36
C THR A 17 -24.18 -5.18 -4.16
N SER A 18 -23.96 -6.49 -4.21
CA SER A 18 -23.01 -7.14 -3.31
C SER A 18 -21.63 -6.59 -3.65
N PHE A 19 -21.13 -5.75 -2.74
CA PHE A 19 -19.83 -5.11 -2.79
C PHE A 19 -18.70 -6.14 -2.96
N ALA A 20 -18.39 -6.51 -4.20
CA ALA A 20 -17.09 -7.05 -4.53
C ALA A 20 -16.10 -5.87 -4.52
N GLN A 21 -15.71 -5.42 -3.32
CA GLN A 21 -14.70 -4.40 -3.17
C GLN A 21 -13.40 -4.98 -3.72
N GLN A 22 -12.94 -4.45 -4.86
CA GLN A 22 -11.69 -4.88 -5.49
C GLN A 22 -10.56 -4.74 -4.46
N LYS A 23 -9.86 -5.85 -4.19
CA LYS A 23 -8.73 -5.84 -3.25
C LYS A 23 -7.65 -4.91 -3.81
N LEU A 24 -7.25 -3.91 -3.01
CA LEU A 24 -6.29 -2.88 -3.40
C LEU A 24 -4.84 -3.37 -3.37
N TYR A 25 -4.59 -4.52 -2.73
CA TYR A 25 -3.28 -5.16 -2.61
C TYR A 25 -3.45 -6.69 -2.62
N ASP A 26 -2.38 -7.40 -2.94
CA ASP A 26 -2.33 -8.87 -2.90
C ASP A 26 -1.99 -9.37 -1.50
N GLU A 27 -3.00 -9.89 -0.79
CA GLU A 27 -2.87 -10.44 0.56
C GLU A 27 -1.83 -11.57 0.67
N LYS A 28 -1.60 -12.34 -0.41
CA LYS A 28 -0.60 -13.42 -0.40
C LYS A 28 0.84 -12.89 -0.35
N LYS A 29 1.02 -11.61 -0.65
CA LYS A 29 2.32 -10.92 -0.62
C LYS A 29 2.50 -10.09 0.65
N ILE A 30 1.73 -10.36 1.70
CA ILE A 30 1.87 -9.68 2.98
C ILE A 30 2.57 -10.60 3.99
N THR A 31 3.58 -10.07 4.66
CA THR A 31 4.26 -10.73 5.79
C THR A 31 3.87 -10.07 7.11
N LYS A 32 3.96 -10.82 8.21
CA LYS A 32 3.82 -10.29 9.58
C LYS A 32 5.16 -9.91 10.21
N GLU A 33 6.26 -10.15 9.50
CA GLU A 33 7.59 -9.70 9.90
C GLU A 33 7.69 -8.18 9.90
N THR A 34 8.56 -7.64 10.74
CA THR A 34 8.76 -6.19 10.83
C THR A 34 9.64 -5.63 9.73
N GLU A 35 10.25 -6.48 8.91
CA GLU A 35 11.16 -6.08 7.85
C GLU A 35 10.89 -6.83 6.55
N LEU A 36 11.18 -6.16 5.45
CA LEU A 36 10.99 -6.66 4.10
C LEU A 36 12.20 -6.29 3.25
N ASN A 37 12.98 -7.30 2.88
CA ASN A 37 14.04 -7.17 1.89
C ASN A 37 13.55 -7.66 0.52
N LEU A 38 13.38 -6.74 -0.41
CA LEU A 38 12.78 -6.98 -1.72
C LEU A 38 13.74 -7.70 -2.69
N ALA A 39 15.02 -7.82 -2.33
CA ALA A 39 15.99 -8.57 -3.13
C ALA A 39 15.91 -10.08 -2.91
N ILE A 40 15.40 -10.51 -1.75
CA ILE A 40 15.36 -11.92 -1.34
C ILE A 40 13.95 -12.45 -1.08
N SER A 41 12.96 -11.55 -0.97
CA SER A 41 11.58 -11.90 -0.64
C SER A 41 10.63 -11.60 -1.79
N ASN A 42 9.64 -12.47 -1.97
CA ASN A 42 8.50 -12.24 -2.86
C ASN A 42 7.36 -11.44 -2.19
N TYR A 43 7.49 -11.12 -0.90
CA TYR A 43 6.55 -10.27 -0.19
C TYR A 43 6.66 -8.81 -0.66
N ARG A 44 5.58 -8.07 -0.45
CA ARG A 44 5.39 -6.69 -0.89
C ARG A 44 4.85 -5.80 0.21
N GLY A 45 4.32 -6.35 1.29
CA GLY A 45 3.86 -5.54 2.41
C GLY A 45 4.09 -6.19 3.76
N ILE A 46 4.00 -5.36 4.78
CA ILE A 46 4.11 -5.70 6.20
C ILE A 46 2.77 -5.43 6.85
N GLU A 47 2.23 -6.40 7.56
CA GLU A 47 1.05 -6.24 8.43
C GLU A 47 1.50 -5.99 9.87
N ASN A 48 0.98 -4.93 10.50
CA ASN A 48 1.12 -4.69 11.93
C ASN A 48 -0.16 -4.05 12.48
N LYS A 49 -0.75 -4.65 13.53
CA LYS A 49 -1.96 -4.15 14.21
C LYS A 49 -3.09 -3.79 13.23
N SER A 50 -3.36 -4.69 12.28
CA SER A 50 -4.40 -4.51 11.24
C SER A 50 -4.16 -3.35 10.26
N ILE A 51 -2.97 -2.75 10.28
CA ILE A 51 -2.49 -1.82 9.26
C ILE A 51 -1.53 -2.57 8.34
N ILE A 52 -1.72 -2.41 7.04
CA ILE A 52 -0.87 -3.01 6.01
C ILE A 52 -0.08 -1.91 5.34
N TYR A 53 1.25 -1.98 5.44
CA TYR A 53 2.17 -1.11 4.71
C TYR A 53 2.62 -1.85 3.46
N PHE A 54 2.24 -1.37 2.28
CA PHE A 54 2.42 -2.08 1.02
C PHE A 54 3.29 -1.29 0.04
N LEU A 55 4.16 -2.02 -0.66
CA LEU A 55 4.94 -1.50 -1.77
C LEU A 55 4.22 -1.74 -3.09
N GLU A 56 3.77 -0.64 -3.68
CA GLU A 56 3.06 -0.60 -4.96
C GLU A 56 3.93 -1.08 -6.13
N ASN A 57 3.28 -1.46 -7.24
CA ASN A 57 3.93 -2.11 -8.37
C ASN A 57 5.05 -1.29 -9.04
N ASP A 58 5.06 0.04 -8.87
CA ASP A 58 6.11 0.92 -9.38
C ASP A 58 7.45 0.78 -8.63
N ASN A 59 7.47 0.05 -7.50
CA ASN A 59 8.61 -0.10 -6.59
C ASN A 59 9.12 1.22 -5.99
N GLN A 60 8.31 2.27 -6.01
CA GLN A 60 8.68 3.61 -5.54
C GLN A 60 7.70 4.15 -4.51
N THR A 61 6.47 3.64 -4.54
CA THR A 61 5.36 4.14 -3.74
C THR A 61 5.03 3.19 -2.60
N LEU A 62 4.96 3.74 -1.39
CA LEU A 62 4.41 3.07 -0.22
C LEU A 62 2.99 3.54 0.04
N SER A 63 2.14 2.61 0.45
CA SER A 63 0.77 2.87 0.88
C SER A 63 0.50 2.20 2.22
N ALA A 64 -0.39 2.81 2.99
CA ALA A 64 -0.95 2.17 4.18
C ALA A 64 -2.43 1.91 3.99
N TYR A 65 -2.87 0.72 4.38
CA TYR A 65 -4.27 0.33 4.39
C TYR A 65 -4.69 -0.09 5.78
N GLU A 66 -5.93 0.24 6.17
CA GLU A 66 -6.56 -0.22 7.40
C GLU A 66 -8.00 -0.57 7.10
N SER A 67 -8.41 -1.77 7.52
CA SER A 67 -9.74 -2.31 7.20
C SER A 67 -10.06 -2.25 5.69
N GLY A 68 -9.06 -2.50 4.83
CA GLY A 68 -9.20 -2.48 3.37
C GLY A 68 -9.31 -1.08 2.74
N LYS A 69 -9.21 0.00 3.53
CA LYS A 69 -9.25 1.39 3.06
C LYS A 69 -7.87 1.99 3.04
N LEU A 70 -7.56 2.75 2.00
CA LEU A 70 -6.31 3.50 1.90
C LEU A 70 -6.29 4.62 2.96
N LYS A 71 -5.27 4.62 3.82
CA LYS A 71 -5.02 5.71 4.79
C LYS A 71 -4.15 6.80 4.19
N TRP A 72 -3.03 6.40 3.61
CA TRP A 72 -2.07 7.31 2.97
C TRP A 72 -1.30 6.58 1.88
N LYS A 73 -0.74 7.36 0.95
CA LYS A 73 0.10 6.90 -0.15
C LYS A 73 1.19 7.92 -0.42
N THR A 74 2.44 7.48 -0.52
CA THR A 74 3.60 8.36 -0.69
C THR A 74 4.60 7.74 -1.65
N ASN A 75 5.02 8.51 -2.67
CA ASN A 75 6.10 8.09 -3.56
C ASN A 75 7.43 8.56 -2.98
N VAL A 76 8.20 7.62 -2.42
CA VAL A 76 9.43 7.92 -1.68
C VAL A 76 10.47 8.58 -2.57
N ILE A 77 10.61 8.09 -3.81
CA ILE A 77 11.57 8.64 -4.79
C ILE A 77 11.19 10.05 -5.20
N LYS A 78 9.90 10.34 -5.41
CA LYS A 78 9.44 11.67 -5.78
C LYS A 78 9.70 12.69 -4.67
N VAL A 79 9.54 12.28 -3.40
CA VAL A 79 9.77 13.15 -2.25
C VAL A 79 11.27 13.32 -1.97
N CYS A 80 12.05 12.23 -1.99
CA CYS A 80 13.46 12.25 -1.60
C CYS A 80 14.41 12.59 -2.76
N GLY A 81 13.93 12.58 -3.99
CA GLY A 81 14.74 12.69 -5.19
C GLY A 81 15.28 11.33 -5.66
N LYS A 82 15.80 11.33 -6.89
CA LYS A 82 16.42 10.13 -7.47
C LYS A 82 17.72 9.80 -6.73
N PRO A 83 17.99 8.53 -6.39
CA PRO A 83 19.25 8.14 -5.77
C PRO A 83 20.41 8.36 -6.75
N LYS A 84 21.59 8.68 -6.23
CA LYS A 84 22.82 8.83 -7.03
C LYS A 84 23.31 7.49 -7.60
N VAL A 85 23.10 6.40 -6.86
CA VAL A 85 23.59 5.07 -7.21
C VAL A 85 22.45 4.05 -7.16
N GLY A 86 22.39 3.24 -8.21
CA GLY A 86 21.39 2.18 -8.39
C GLY A 86 20.05 2.69 -8.92
N GLU A 87 19.18 1.75 -9.27
CA GLU A 87 17.83 2.08 -9.75
C GLU A 87 17.02 2.84 -8.71
N ALA A 88 16.19 3.77 -9.19
CA ALA A 88 15.26 4.57 -8.41
C ALA A 88 14.07 3.72 -7.93
N LYS A 89 14.34 2.81 -6.99
CA LYS A 89 13.37 1.90 -6.37
C LYS A 89 13.68 1.67 -4.90
N ILE A 90 12.65 1.37 -4.13
CA ILE A 90 12.73 0.88 -2.76
C ILE A 90 13.28 -0.55 -2.80
N ARG A 91 14.22 -0.85 -1.91
CA ARG A 91 14.88 -2.17 -1.79
C ARG A 91 14.65 -2.83 -0.44
N TYR A 92 14.46 -2.03 0.61
CA TYR A 92 14.25 -2.54 1.94
C TYR A 92 13.32 -1.62 2.72
N ILE A 93 12.45 -2.22 3.53
CA ILE A 93 11.51 -1.53 4.42
C ILE A 93 11.60 -2.20 5.78
N LYS A 94 11.70 -1.41 6.85
CA LYS A 94 11.63 -1.89 8.23
C LYS A 94 10.70 -1.01 9.05
N LEU A 95 9.73 -1.63 9.69
CA LEU A 95 8.85 -0.99 10.64
C LEU A 95 9.56 -0.84 11.99
N ASN A 96 9.77 0.42 12.40
CA ASN A 96 10.42 0.78 13.65
C ASN A 96 9.53 1.75 14.45
N GLY A 97 8.59 1.19 15.20
CA GLY A 97 7.69 1.97 16.05
C GLY A 97 6.77 2.90 15.25
N LYS A 98 7.12 4.19 15.20
CA LYS A 98 6.32 5.25 14.55
C LYS A 98 6.74 5.53 13.11
N VAL A 99 7.81 4.90 12.62
CA VAL A 99 8.33 5.14 11.27
C VAL A 99 8.56 3.83 10.53
N LEU A 100 8.45 3.89 9.20
CA LEU A 100 9.06 2.92 8.29
C LEU A 100 10.42 3.47 7.88
N ASN A 101 11.48 2.75 8.21
CA ASN A 101 12.81 2.98 7.68
C ASN A 101 12.87 2.37 6.28
N VAL A 102 13.16 3.18 5.28
CA VAL A 102 13.13 2.81 3.87
C VAL A 102 14.51 2.98 3.29
N THR A 103 15.05 1.92 2.69
CA THR A 103 16.25 2.01 1.84
C THR A 103 15.80 2.01 0.38
N PHE A 104 16.23 3.03 -0.36
CA PHE A 104 15.99 3.16 -1.79
C PHE A 104 17.30 3.43 -2.54
N GLY A 105 17.34 3.14 -3.84
CA GLY A 105 18.63 3.07 -4.54
C GLY A 105 19.53 2.01 -3.93
N LYS A 106 20.85 2.17 -4.04
CA LYS A 106 21.80 1.25 -3.39
C LYS A 106 22.04 1.60 -1.91
N HIS A 107 22.00 2.89 -1.60
CA HIS A 107 22.68 3.51 -0.46
C HIS A 107 21.98 4.82 -0.05
N SER A 108 20.64 4.84 -0.07
CA SER A 108 19.87 6.05 0.29
C SER A 108 18.72 5.69 1.22
N TRP A 109 18.47 6.55 2.20
CA TRP A 109 17.54 6.26 3.28
C TRP A 109 16.49 7.34 3.45
N ALA A 110 15.29 6.90 3.79
CA ALA A 110 14.15 7.73 4.13
C ALA A 110 13.42 7.17 5.34
N GLU A 111 12.74 8.04 6.06
CA GLU A 111 11.75 7.66 7.07
C GLU A 111 10.36 8.05 6.57
N VAL A 112 9.39 7.17 6.77
CA VAL A 112 7.98 7.45 6.50
C VAL A 112 7.19 7.32 7.80
N ASP A 113 6.53 8.39 8.24
CA ASP A 113 5.67 8.33 9.43
C ASP A 113 4.48 7.38 9.19
N VAL A 114 4.30 6.41 10.08
CA VAL A 114 3.31 5.34 9.89
C VAL A 114 1.86 5.83 9.92
N LYS A 115 1.60 6.98 10.53
CA LYS A 115 0.24 7.52 10.67
C LYS A 115 -0.16 8.39 9.49
N SER A 116 0.77 9.19 8.98
CA SER A 116 0.51 10.26 8.02
C SER A 116 1.08 10.00 6.62
N GLY A 117 2.05 9.09 6.48
CA GLY A 117 2.77 8.90 5.22
C GLY A 117 3.72 10.06 4.88
N ILE A 118 3.96 10.98 5.82
CA ILE A 118 4.96 12.04 5.65
C ILE A 118 6.33 11.37 5.52
N THR A 119 6.98 11.65 4.39
CA THR A 119 8.27 11.06 4.02
C THR A 119 9.37 12.10 4.21
N LYS A 120 10.45 11.70 4.87
CA LYS A 120 11.64 12.52 5.09
C LYS A 120 12.86 11.81 4.54
N PHE A 121 13.64 12.50 3.72
CA PHE A 121 14.97 12.04 3.33
C PHE A 121 15.93 12.15 4.52
N ILE A 122 16.66 11.06 4.81
CA ILE A 122 17.57 11.00 5.96
C ILE A 122 19.03 11.13 5.51
N GLY A 123 19.38 10.59 4.34
CA GLY A 123 20.73 10.70 3.82
C GLY A 123 21.05 9.67 2.75
N SER A 124 22.29 9.69 2.29
CA SER A 124 22.86 8.71 1.36
C SER A 124 24.37 8.59 1.56
N ASP A 125 24.92 7.40 1.39
CA ASP A 125 26.37 7.14 1.28
C ASP A 125 26.84 6.91 -0.17
#